data_AF-A0A1G1SXM6-F1
#
_entry.id   AF-A0A1G1SXM6-F1
#
_cell.length_a   1.000
_cell.length_b   1.000
_cell.length_c   1.000
_cell.angle_alpha   90.00
_cell.angle_beta   90.00
_cell.angle_gamma   90.00
#
_symmetry.space_group_name_H-M   'P 1'
#
loop_
_entity.id
_entity.type
_entity.pdbx_description
1 polymer ?
#
loop_
_entity_poly.entity_id
_entity_poly.type
_entity_poly.pdbx_seq_one_letter_code
_entity_poly.pdbx_strand_id
1 'polypeptide(L)'
;MQAPASAVQQLQAFKALPKFEPDEMYTGAWPAEVRPVLNSVLNQSADEFLAIATSGPTQERYQQALATGLDKIDGDELDTEDRERVAVQYQNLMDIVGLQSSNGLLNKFMYGAVLGSILSGSQDAQTNSTQSSPSK
;
A
#
# COMPACT_ATOMS: atom_id res chain seq x y z
N MET A 1 -11.89 18.63 -6.02
CA MET A 1 -11.02 18.20 -7.15
C MET A 1 -11.91 17.88 -8.34
N GLN A 2 -11.34 17.70 -9.54
CA GLN A 2 -12.02 17.10 -10.67
C GLN A 2 -11.09 16.03 -11.24
N ALA A 3 -11.61 14.82 -11.50
CA ALA A 3 -10.82 13.79 -12.15
C ALA A 3 -10.53 14.20 -13.61
N PRO A 4 -9.34 13.88 -14.16
CA PRO A 4 -9.06 14.10 -15.58
C PRO A 4 -10.10 13.44 -16.49
N ALA A 5 -10.40 14.04 -17.64
CA ALA A 5 -11.35 13.49 -18.60
C ALA A 5 -10.97 12.08 -19.10
N SER A 6 -9.68 11.75 -19.10
CA SER A 6 -9.14 10.45 -19.47
C SER A 6 -9.15 9.41 -18.34
N ALA A 7 -9.50 9.79 -17.11
CA ALA A 7 -9.35 8.92 -15.93
C ALA A 7 -10.12 7.60 -16.09
N VAL A 8 -11.35 7.64 -16.59
CA VAL A 8 -12.17 6.43 -16.83
C VAL A 8 -11.46 5.44 -17.74
N GLN A 9 -10.96 5.90 -18.88
CA GLN A 9 -10.28 5.04 -19.86
C GLN A 9 -8.95 4.51 -19.30
N GLN A 10 -8.20 5.35 -18.59
CA GLN A 10 -6.92 4.96 -18.00
C GLN A 10 -7.08 3.95 -16.86
N LEU A 11 -8.11 4.08 -16.02
CA LEU A 11 -8.44 3.09 -14.98
C LEU A 11 -8.82 1.73 -15.60
N GLN A 12 -9.58 1.74 -16.70
CA GLN A 12 -9.89 0.52 -17.45
C GLN A 12 -8.64 -0.13 -18.05
N ALA A 13 -7.74 0.68 -18.63
CA ALA A 13 -6.47 0.19 -19.15
C ALA A 13 -5.57 -0.37 -18.04
N PHE A 14 -5.51 0.32 -16.89
CA PHE A 14 -4.76 -0.13 -15.72
C PHE A 14 -5.19 -1.53 -15.28
N LYS A 15 -6.49 -1.83 -15.26
CA LYS A 15 -7.01 -3.14 -14.87
C LYS A 15 -6.51 -4.30 -15.75
N ALA A 16 -6.22 -4.04 -17.02
CA ALA A 16 -5.74 -5.05 -17.97
C ALA A 16 -4.24 -5.37 -17.81
N LEU A 17 -3.48 -4.56 -17.07
CA LEU A 17 -2.05 -4.76 -16.89
C LEU A 17 -1.74 -5.95 -15.95
N PRO A 18 -0.73 -6.79 -16.28
CA PRO A 18 -0.20 -7.82 -15.39
C PRO A 18 0.80 -7.19 -14.40
N LYS A 19 0.30 -6.53 -13.36
CA LYS A 19 1.06 -5.58 -12.50
C LYS A 19 2.19 -6.22 -11.69
N PHE A 20 2.08 -7.51 -11.43
CA PHE A 20 2.95 -8.27 -10.53
C PHE A 20 3.72 -9.40 -11.24
N GLU A 21 3.70 -9.42 -12.58
CA GLU A 21 4.60 -10.29 -13.35
C GLU A 21 6.01 -9.70 -13.40
N PRO A 22 7.04 -10.53 -13.68
CA PRO A 22 8.39 -10.04 -13.85
C PRO A 22 8.51 -9.07 -15.02
N ASP A 23 9.33 -8.05 -14.86
CA ASP A 23 9.72 -7.11 -15.91
C ASP A 23 11.24 -6.86 -15.87
N GLU A 24 11.72 -5.81 -16.55
CA GLU A 24 13.15 -5.49 -16.61
C GLU A 24 13.76 -5.14 -15.24
N MET A 25 12.96 -4.67 -14.28
CA MET A 25 13.41 -4.10 -13.00
C MET A 25 12.79 -4.79 -11.77
N TYR A 26 11.80 -5.66 -11.97
CA TYR A 26 11.08 -6.36 -10.91
C TYR A 26 11.00 -7.86 -11.21
N THR A 27 11.32 -8.69 -10.23
CA THR A 27 11.38 -10.16 -10.40
C THR A 27 10.00 -10.83 -10.38
N GLY A 28 8.93 -10.06 -10.13
CA GLY A 28 7.56 -10.54 -10.02
C GLY A 28 7.26 -11.05 -8.61
N ALA A 29 6.03 -10.84 -8.13
CA ALA A 29 5.70 -11.11 -6.74
C ALA A 29 5.97 -12.56 -6.35
N TRP A 30 6.48 -12.76 -5.13
CA TRP A 30 6.90 -14.05 -4.62
C TRP A 30 6.17 -14.41 -3.32
N PRO A 31 5.62 -15.63 -3.19
CA PRO A 31 5.65 -16.71 -4.18
C PRO A 31 4.71 -16.41 -5.36
N ALA A 32 4.94 -17.01 -6.54
CA ALA A 32 4.25 -16.63 -7.78
C ALA A 32 2.71 -16.71 -7.68
N GLU A 33 2.20 -17.54 -6.77
CA GLU A 33 0.79 -17.73 -6.45
C GLU A 33 0.13 -16.47 -5.85
N VAL A 34 0.89 -15.54 -5.28
CA VAL A 34 0.33 -14.28 -4.75
C VAL A 34 0.00 -13.26 -5.84
N ARG A 35 0.62 -13.37 -7.02
CA ARG A 35 0.42 -12.44 -8.15
C ARG A 35 -1.04 -12.26 -8.55
N PRO A 36 -1.85 -13.32 -8.78
CA PRO A 36 -3.26 -13.15 -9.11
C PRO A 36 -4.05 -12.49 -7.97
N VAL A 37 -3.70 -12.74 -6.71
CA VAL A 37 -4.35 -12.13 -5.54
C VAL A 37 -4.08 -10.63 -5.51
N LEU A 38 -2.81 -10.21 -5.62
CA LEU A 38 -2.44 -8.80 -5.64
C LEU A 38 -3.04 -8.06 -6.85
N ASN A 39 -3.04 -8.67 -8.04
CA ASN A 39 -3.70 -8.11 -9.22
C ASN A 39 -5.21 -7.94 -8.98
N SER A 40 -5.87 -8.91 -8.36
CA SER A 40 -7.30 -8.83 -8.04
C SER A 40 -7.59 -7.66 -7.09
N VAL A 41 -6.80 -7.49 -6.03
CA VAL A 41 -6.98 -6.37 -5.10
C VAL A 41 -6.80 -5.02 -5.80
N LEU A 42 -5.74 -4.85 -6.61
CA LEU A 42 -5.51 -3.60 -7.35
C LEU A 42 -6.61 -3.33 -8.39
N ASN A 43 -7.14 -4.38 -9.02
CA ASN A 43 -8.25 -4.24 -9.96
C ASN A 43 -9.54 -3.83 -9.26
N GLN A 44 -9.82 -4.34 -8.06
CA GLN A 44 -10.95 -3.90 -7.24
C GLN A 44 -10.78 -2.43 -6.79
N SER A 45 -9.57 -2.04 -6.40
CA SER A 45 -9.27 -0.64 -6.06
C SER A 45 -9.47 0.30 -7.26
N ALA A 46 -9.08 -0.15 -8.46
CA ALA A 46 -9.33 0.58 -9.70
C ALA A 46 -10.84 0.72 -10.01
N ASP A 47 -11.65 -0.31 -9.72
CA ASP A 47 -13.11 -0.24 -9.85
C ASP A 47 -13.72 0.78 -8.88
N GLU A 48 -13.23 0.83 -7.64
CA GLU A 48 -13.68 1.83 -6.67
C GLU A 48 -13.30 3.24 -7.11
N PHE A 49 -12.08 3.43 -7.62
CA PHE A 49 -11.62 4.71 -8.19
C PHE A 49 -12.48 5.11 -9.40
N LEU A 50 -12.86 4.15 -10.25
CA LEU A 50 -13.73 4.38 -11.40
C LEU A 50 -15.15 4.81 -10.96
N ALA A 51 -15.70 4.16 -9.95
CA ALA A 51 -16.98 4.53 -9.37
C ALA A 51 -16.95 5.95 -8.79
N ILE A 52 -15.87 6.33 -8.10
CA ILE A 52 -15.69 7.70 -7.58
C ILE A 52 -15.55 8.72 -8.71
N ALA A 53 -14.76 8.41 -9.74
CA ALA A 53 -14.54 9.29 -10.89
C ALA A 53 -15.85 9.64 -11.61
N THR A 54 -16.82 8.73 -11.63
CA THR A 54 -18.11 8.90 -12.32
C THR A 54 -19.26 9.37 -11.41
N SER A 55 -19.11 9.33 -10.09
CA SER A 55 -20.19 9.66 -9.12
C SER A 55 -19.91 10.89 -8.23
N GLY A 56 -18.93 11.72 -8.61
CA GLY A 56 -18.56 12.92 -7.85
C GLY A 56 -17.22 12.76 -7.13
N PRO A 57 -16.10 13.07 -7.81
CA PRO A 57 -14.76 12.85 -7.27
C PRO A 57 -14.39 13.88 -6.20
N THR A 58 -13.96 13.38 -5.03
CA THR A 58 -13.32 14.20 -3.99
C THR A 58 -12.05 13.52 -3.50
N GLN A 59 -11.16 14.30 -2.91
CA GLN A 59 -9.88 13.80 -2.41
C GLN A 59 -10.11 12.77 -1.31
N GLU A 60 -11.06 13.04 -0.42
CA GLU A 60 -11.42 12.20 0.71
C GLU A 60 -11.93 10.83 0.26
N ARG A 61 -12.77 10.79 -0.79
CA ARG A 61 -13.29 9.53 -1.34
C ARG A 61 -12.16 8.66 -1.91
N TYR A 62 -11.25 9.25 -2.67
CA TYR A 62 -10.10 8.50 -3.19
C TYR A 62 -9.15 8.06 -2.09
N GLN A 63 -8.91 8.89 -1.07
CA GLN A 63 -8.08 8.51 0.07
C GLN A 63 -8.70 7.37 0.88
N GLN A 64 -10.02 7.37 1.06
CA GLN A 64 -10.72 6.27 1.71
C GLN A 64 -10.67 4.98 0.89
N ALA A 65 -10.84 5.07 -0.43
CA ALA A 65 -10.68 3.93 -1.33
C ALA A 65 -9.24 3.39 -1.34
N LEU A 66 -8.25 4.29 -1.31
CA LEU A 66 -6.83 3.95 -1.19
C LEU A 66 -6.55 3.19 0.11
N ALA A 67 -7.01 3.72 1.26
CA ALA A 67 -6.85 3.07 2.55
C ALA A 67 -7.53 1.69 2.58
N THR A 68 -8.77 1.61 2.09
CA THR A 68 -9.53 0.34 2.02
C THR A 68 -8.82 -0.70 1.14
N GLY A 69 -8.21 -0.26 0.04
CA GLY A 69 -7.44 -1.14 -0.85
C GLY A 69 -6.14 -1.64 -0.22
N LEU A 70 -5.42 -0.77 0.48
CA LEU A 70 -4.17 -1.12 1.18
C LEU A 70 -4.44 -2.07 2.35
N ASP A 71 -5.52 -1.84 3.13
CA ASP A 71 -5.90 -2.69 4.28
C ASP A 71 -6.27 -4.13 3.88
N LYS A 72 -6.54 -4.39 2.59
CA LYS A 72 -6.77 -5.76 2.06
C LYS A 72 -5.47 -6.54 1.81
N ILE A 73 -4.32 -5.88 1.87
CA ILE A 73 -3.02 -6.47 1.61
C ILE A 73 -2.26 -6.50 2.93
N ASP A 74 -1.90 -7.69 3.39
CA ASP A 74 -0.98 -7.83 4.50
C ASP A 74 0.43 -7.49 4.01
N GLY A 75 0.87 -6.26 4.30
CA GLY A 75 2.19 -5.77 3.87
C GLY A 75 3.35 -6.48 4.58
N ASP A 76 3.10 -7.15 5.71
CA ASP A 76 4.14 -7.80 6.51
C ASP A 76 4.52 -9.17 5.94
N GLU A 77 3.60 -9.79 5.20
CA GLU A 77 3.81 -11.05 4.45
C GLU A 77 4.52 -10.83 3.11
N LEU A 78 4.69 -9.58 2.68
CA LEU A 78 5.41 -9.23 1.46
C LEU A 78 6.88 -8.91 1.77
N ASP A 79 7.78 -9.17 0.83
CA ASP A 79 9.13 -8.61 0.93
C ASP A 79 9.14 -7.11 0.59
N THR A 80 10.31 -6.49 0.65
CA THR A 80 10.43 -5.06 0.36
C THR A 80 10.13 -4.72 -1.10
N GLU A 81 10.58 -5.54 -2.06
CA GLU A 81 10.34 -5.28 -3.49
C GLU A 81 8.85 -5.38 -3.82
N ASP A 82 8.15 -6.34 -3.23
CA ASP A 82 6.71 -6.56 -3.42
C ASP A 82 5.88 -5.44 -2.77
N ARG A 83 6.25 -4.99 -1.57
CA ARG A 83 5.64 -3.80 -0.96
C ARG A 83 5.85 -2.56 -1.84
N GLU A 84 7.06 -2.33 -2.31
CA GLU A 84 7.39 -1.21 -3.21
C GLU A 84 6.56 -1.28 -4.49
N ARG A 85 6.42 -2.48 -5.08
CA ARG A 85 5.59 -2.68 -6.27
C ARG A 85 4.14 -2.32 -6.00
N VAL A 86 3.56 -2.77 -4.89
CA VAL A 86 2.18 -2.41 -4.49
C VAL A 86 2.04 -0.89 -4.35
N ALA A 87 2.97 -0.24 -3.66
CA ALA A 87 2.95 1.21 -3.46
C ALA A 87 3.03 1.98 -4.80
N VAL A 88 3.89 1.55 -5.72
CA VAL A 88 3.99 2.12 -7.08
C VAL A 88 2.67 1.95 -7.84
N GLN A 89 2.01 0.79 -7.77
CA GLN A 89 0.74 0.60 -8.47
C GLN A 89 -0.38 1.47 -7.89
N TYR A 90 -0.43 1.69 -6.58
CA TYR A 90 -1.37 2.64 -5.98
C TYR A 90 -1.02 4.09 -6.32
N GLN A 91 0.25 4.45 -6.44
CA GLN A 91 0.67 5.76 -6.94
C GLN A 91 0.18 5.97 -8.39
N ASN A 92 0.28 4.95 -9.25
CA ASN A 92 -0.26 5.01 -10.61
C ASN A 92 -1.78 5.28 -10.60
N LEU A 93 -2.54 4.62 -9.72
CA LEU A 93 -3.98 4.90 -9.55
C LEU A 93 -4.23 6.34 -9.12
N MET A 94 -3.44 6.86 -8.18
CA MET A 94 -3.52 8.25 -7.72
C MET A 94 -3.26 9.23 -8.86
N ASP A 95 -2.22 8.99 -9.65
CA ASP A 95 -1.85 9.84 -10.78
C ASP A 95 -2.95 9.88 -11.85
N ILE A 96 -3.54 8.74 -12.17
CA ILE A 96 -4.66 8.63 -13.13
C ILE A 96 -5.85 9.53 -12.72
N VAL A 97 -6.16 9.60 -11.43
CA VAL A 97 -7.29 10.40 -10.93
C VAL A 97 -6.91 11.81 -10.47
N GLY A 98 -5.62 12.17 -10.56
CA GLY A 98 -5.08 13.46 -10.13
C GLY A 98 -5.03 13.64 -8.60
N LEU A 99 -4.94 12.56 -7.83
CA LEU A 99 -4.77 12.60 -6.38
C LEU A 99 -3.30 12.88 -6.04
N GLN A 100 -2.99 14.11 -5.61
CA GLN A 100 -1.60 14.55 -5.39
C GLN A 100 -0.89 13.92 -4.19
N SER A 101 -1.64 13.40 -3.22
CA SER A 101 -1.07 12.89 -1.97
C SER A 101 -1.91 11.75 -1.40
N SER A 102 -1.20 10.74 -0.90
CA SER A 102 -1.78 9.62 -0.15
C SER A 102 -2.02 9.95 1.32
N ASN A 103 -1.69 11.17 1.78
CA ASN A 103 -1.69 11.56 3.20
C ASN A 103 -0.90 10.57 4.09
N GLY A 104 0.21 10.07 3.57
CA GLY A 104 1.10 9.14 4.29
C GLY A 104 0.63 7.69 4.29
N LEU A 105 -0.50 7.35 3.68
CA LEU A 105 -1.01 5.97 3.61
C LEU A 105 0.00 5.02 2.95
N LEU A 106 0.63 5.43 1.84
CA LEU A 106 1.65 4.61 1.16
C LEU A 106 2.89 4.42 2.05
N ASN A 107 3.36 5.46 2.72
CA ASN A 107 4.51 5.34 3.65
C ASN A 107 4.18 4.43 4.84
N LYS A 108 2.95 4.52 5.37
CA LYS A 108 2.50 3.64 6.45
C LYS A 108 2.44 2.18 6.00
N PHE A 109 1.95 1.91 4.79
CA PHE A 109 1.96 0.56 4.21
C PHE A 109 3.39 0.02 4.04
N MET A 110 4.32 0.85 3.54
CA MET A 110 5.71 0.46 3.32
C MET A 110 6.49 0.14 4.61
N TYR A 111 6.28 0.93 5.68
CA TYR A 111 7.17 0.95 6.85
C TYR A 111 6.47 0.67 8.19
N GLY A 112 5.16 0.46 8.20
CA GLY A 112 4.35 0.38 9.42
C GLY A 112 4.87 -0.65 10.44
N ALA A 113 5.10 -1.88 10.00
CA ALA A 113 5.61 -2.94 10.88
C ALA A 113 7.10 -2.79 11.23
N VAL A 114 7.92 -2.30 10.30
CA VAL A 114 9.35 -2.05 10.57
C VAL A 114 9.50 -1.00 11.67
N LEU A 115 8.78 0.12 11.56
CA LEU A 115 8.78 1.16 12.58
C LEU A 115 8.17 0.68 13.90
N GLY A 116 7.06 -0.08 13.84
CA GLY A 116 6.47 -0.70 15.01
C GLY A 116 7.47 -1.58 15.78
N SER A 117 8.22 -2.41 15.04
CA SER A 117 9.21 -3.34 15.61
C SER A 117 10.43 -2.62 16.21
N ILE A 118 10.92 -1.56 15.57
CA ILE A 118 12.04 -0.76 16.10
C ILE A 118 11.62 -0.02 17.38
N LEU A 119 10.41 0.54 17.40
CA LEU A 119 9.89 1.28 18.55
C LEU A 119 9.50 0.37 19.71
N SER A 120 9.03 -0.86 19.46
CA SER A 120 8.76 -1.83 20.52
C SER A 120 10.06 -2.40 21.13
N GLY A 121 11.08 -2.69 20.31
CA GLY A 121 12.36 -3.23 20.78
C GLY A 121 13.22 -2.23 21.59
N SER A 122 12.87 -0.95 21.61
CA SER A 122 13.56 0.09 22.39
C SER A 122 12.98 0.30 23.80
N GLN A 123 11.85 -0.32 24.16
CA GLN A 123 11.29 -0.24 25.51
C GLN A 123 11.80 -1.34 26.46
N ASP A 124 12.30 -2.47 25.93
CA ASP A 124 12.76 -3.60 26.75
C ASP A 124 14.20 -3.44 27.30
N ALA A 125 14.94 -2.43 26.85
CA ALA A 125 16.35 -2.21 27.24
C ALA A 125 16.54 -1.41 28.55
N GLN A 126 15.46 -0.97 29.23
CA GLN A 126 15.55 -0.09 30.42
C GLN A 126 15.00 -0.67 31.74
N THR A 127 14.51 -1.91 31.80
CA THR A 127 13.88 -2.43 33.04
C THR A 127 14.71 -3.41 33.85
N ASN A 128 15.96 -3.71 33.47
CA ASN A 128 16.77 -4.70 34.21
C ASN A 128 18.12 -4.14 34.73
N SER A 129 18.05 -3.16 35.63
CA SER A 129 19.20 -2.72 36.41
C SER A 129 18.79 -2.17 37.78
N THR A 130 18.20 -3.00 38.63
CA THR A 130 18.26 -2.82 40.11
C THR A 130 17.67 -4.04 40.82
N GLN A 131 18.45 -5.08 41.00
CA GLN A 131 18.32 -5.94 42.18
C GLN A 131 19.58 -6.79 42.36
N SER A 132 20.47 -6.32 43.22
CA SER A 132 21.36 -7.17 44.03
C SER A 132 21.97 -6.32 45.14
N SER A 133 21.31 -6.35 46.30
CA SER A 133 21.95 -6.10 47.59
C SER A 133 21.84 -7.38 48.40
N PRO A 134 22.94 -8.00 48.85
CA PRO A 134 22.87 -9.02 49.88
C PRO A 134 22.77 -8.32 51.25
N SER A 135 21.78 -8.74 52.04
CA SER A 135 21.67 -8.40 53.46
C SER A 135 22.61 -9.26 54.29
N LYS A 136 23.34 -8.57 55.18
CA LYS A 136 24.05 -8.97 56.41
C LYS A 136 25.05 -10.13 56.34
#